data_AF-A0A651DH21-F1
#
_entry.id   AF-A0A651DH21-F1
#
_cell.length_a   1.000
_cell.length_b   1.000
_cell.length_c   1.000
_cell.angle_alpha   90.00
_cell.angle_beta   90.00
_cell.angle_gamma   90.00
#
_symmetry.space_group_name_H-M   'P 1'
#
loop_
_entity.id
_entity.type
_entity.pdbx_description
1 polymer ?
#
loop_
_entity_poly.entity_id
_entity_poly.type
_entity_poly.pdbx_seq_one_letter_code
_entity_poly.pdbx_strand_id
1 'polypeptide(L)'
;DHHADHADHADHADHAEHDPLMAGMLSPEQMEELAAAEGETFDRLFLEAMIYHHEGAIDMVEELFASPGAGQDSEIYQFASHVDADQRIEIGRMYRMLAAGG
;
A
#
# COMPACT_ATOMS: atom_id res chain seq x y z
N ASP A 1 16.77 -39.00 -24.52
CA ASP A 1 15.53 -39.66 -24.08
C ASP A 1 15.44 -39.72 -22.57
N HIS A 2 14.60 -38.85 -21.99
CA HIS A 2 13.52 -39.17 -21.05
C HIS A 2 12.98 -37.87 -20.39
N HIS A 3 11.71 -37.59 -20.69
CA HIS A 3 10.74 -36.65 -20.07
C HIS A 3 11.04 -35.13 -20.16
N ALA A 4 10.33 -34.31 -20.96
CA ALA A 4 8.89 -34.09 -21.21
C ALA A 4 8.13 -33.39 -20.07
N ASP A 5 7.65 -32.18 -20.41
CA ASP A 5 6.52 -31.43 -19.88
C ASP A 5 6.49 -31.01 -18.39
N HIS A 6 6.79 -29.73 -18.16
CA HIS A 6 6.12 -28.93 -17.13
C HIS A 6 5.23 -27.89 -17.81
N ALA A 7 4.12 -28.38 -18.38
CA ALA A 7 2.95 -27.57 -18.70
C ALA A 7 1.90 -27.86 -17.62
N ASP A 8 1.88 -27.03 -16.57
CA ASP A 8 0.67 -26.69 -15.81
C ASP A 8 1.01 -25.65 -14.74
N HIS A 9 0.70 -24.39 -15.01
CA HIS A 9 0.55 -23.34 -14.00
C HIS A 9 -0.81 -22.66 -14.21
N ALA A 10 -1.85 -23.48 -14.35
CA ALA A 10 -3.23 -23.04 -14.41
C ALA A 10 -3.96 -23.37 -13.09
N ASP A 11 -3.42 -22.90 -11.96
CA ASP A 11 -4.15 -22.98 -10.68
C ASP A 11 -3.62 -21.94 -9.68
N HIS A 12 -4.07 -20.69 -9.84
CA HIS A 12 -3.90 -19.63 -8.82
C HIS A 12 -5.17 -18.77 -8.68
N ALA A 13 -6.33 -19.30 -9.05
CA ALA A 13 -7.59 -18.54 -9.08
C ALA A 13 -8.44 -18.64 -7.79
N ASP A 14 -7.96 -19.29 -6.73
CA ASP A 14 -8.76 -19.63 -5.53
C ASP A 14 -8.24 -19.04 -4.19
N HIS A 15 -7.35 -18.04 -4.23
CA HIS A 15 -6.85 -17.36 -3.01
C HIS A 15 -7.48 -16.00 -2.71
N ALA A 16 -8.45 -15.54 -3.49
CA ALA A 16 -8.96 -14.17 -3.40
C ALA A 16 -9.98 -13.90 -2.28
N GLU A 17 -10.50 -14.93 -1.59
CA GLU A 17 -11.72 -14.77 -0.76
C GLU A 17 -11.47 -14.58 0.75
N HIS A 18 -10.23 -14.70 1.28
CA HIS A 18 -10.06 -14.77 2.73
C HIS A 18 -8.78 -14.19 3.36
N ASP A 19 -7.92 -13.48 2.64
CA ASP A 19 -6.88 -12.68 3.29
C ASP A 19 -7.42 -11.29 3.64
N PRO A 20 -7.31 -10.84 4.90
CA PRO A 20 -7.67 -9.47 5.24
C PRO A 20 -6.80 -8.51 4.41
N LEU A 21 -7.42 -7.48 3.82
CA LEU A 21 -6.67 -6.44 3.12
C LEU A 21 -5.60 -5.87 4.06
N MET A 22 -4.38 -5.74 3.55
CA MET A 22 -3.29 -5.09 4.27
C MET A 22 -3.71 -3.66 4.65
N ALA A 23 -3.24 -3.17 5.78
CA ALA A 23 -3.53 -1.80 6.24
C ALA A 23 -3.21 -0.78 5.13
N GLY A 24 -4.12 0.16 4.90
CA GLY A 24 -3.99 1.21 3.88
C GLY A 24 -4.36 0.80 2.45
N MET A 25 -4.59 -0.48 2.16
CA MET A 25 -5.04 -0.89 0.82
C MET A 25 -6.51 -0.51 0.59
N LEU A 26 -6.78 0.03 -0.60
CA LEU A 26 -8.15 0.32 -1.03
C LEU A 26 -8.92 -0.97 -1.31
N SER A 27 -10.21 -0.98 -0.98
CA SER A 27 -11.11 -2.04 -1.40
C SER A 27 -11.34 -2.00 -2.91
N PRO A 28 -11.78 -3.12 -3.53
CA PRO A 28 -12.17 -3.12 -4.93
C PRO A 28 -13.18 -2.03 -5.29
N GLU A 29 -14.18 -1.79 -4.43
CA GLU A 29 -15.19 -0.76 -4.63
C GLU A 29 -14.61 0.66 -4.57
N GLN A 30 -13.66 0.92 -3.66
CA GLN A 30 -12.97 2.21 -3.58
C GLN A 30 -12.08 2.44 -4.81
N MET A 31 -11.44 1.38 -5.32
CA MET A 31 -10.67 1.45 -6.56
C MET A 31 -11.56 1.72 -7.78
N GLU A 32 -12.75 1.12 -7.85
CA GLU A 32 -13.74 1.41 -8.89
C GLU A 32 -14.26 2.85 -8.82
N GLU A 33 -14.56 3.35 -7.61
CA GLU A 33 -14.97 4.74 -7.39
C GLU A 33 -13.89 5.72 -7.87
N LEU A 34 -12.62 5.47 -7.49
CA LEU A 34 -11.49 6.28 -7.93
C LEU A 34 -11.32 6.26 -9.45
N ALA A 35 -11.46 5.08 -10.08
CA ALA A 35 -11.33 4.92 -11.52
C ALA A 35 -12.45 5.62 -12.33
N ALA A 36 -13.62 5.81 -11.73
CA ALA A 36 -14.75 6.48 -12.35
C ALA A 36 -14.75 8.00 -12.15
N ALA A 37 -13.91 8.52 -11.25
CA ALA A 37 -13.85 9.94 -10.92
C ALA A 37 -13.04 10.75 -11.94
N GLU A 38 -13.41 12.02 -12.12
CA GLU A 38 -12.71 12.95 -13.02
C GLU A 38 -12.55 14.33 -12.37
N GLY A 39 -11.58 15.11 -12.86
CA GLY A 39 -11.31 16.49 -12.42
C GLY A 39 -11.09 16.62 -10.91
N GLU A 40 -11.60 17.69 -10.30
CA GLU A 40 -11.45 17.96 -8.86
C GLU A 40 -11.95 16.81 -7.96
N THR A 41 -12.92 16.02 -8.44
CA THR A 41 -13.42 14.86 -7.69
C THR A 41 -12.39 13.73 -7.67
N PHE A 42 -11.72 13.48 -8.79
CA PHE A 42 -10.59 12.55 -8.86
C PHE A 42 -9.45 13.02 -7.96
N ASP A 43 -9.06 14.29 -8.05
CA ASP A 43 -7.92 14.82 -7.29
C ASP A 43 -8.15 14.65 -5.78
N ARG A 44 -9.35 14.97 -5.30
CA ARG A 44 -9.73 14.76 -3.91
C ARG A 44 -9.70 13.28 -3.50
N LEU A 45 -10.36 12.41 -4.27
CA LEU A 45 -10.42 10.98 -3.95
C LEU A 45 -9.04 10.33 -3.99
N PHE A 46 -8.19 10.73 -4.94
CA PHE A 46 -6.81 10.26 -5.03
C PHE A 46 -6.00 10.69 -3.82
N LEU A 47 -6.09 11.96 -3.40
CA LEU A 47 -5.37 12.45 -2.22
C LEU A 47 -5.86 11.75 -0.93
N GLU A 48 -7.16 11.59 -0.74
CA GLU A 48 -7.73 10.86 0.39
C GLU A 48 -7.27 9.39 0.41
N ALA A 49 -7.29 8.74 -0.75
CA ALA A 49 -6.81 7.35 -0.93
C ALA A 49 -5.32 7.20 -0.61
N MET A 50 -4.48 8.11 -1.11
CA MET A 50 -3.03 8.04 -0.89
C MET A 50 -2.64 8.38 0.55
N ILE A 51 -3.38 9.27 1.23
CA ILE A 51 -3.19 9.49 2.67
C ILE A 51 -3.45 8.19 3.43
N TYR A 52 -4.60 7.55 3.18
CA TYR A 52 -4.95 6.29 3.83
C TYR A 52 -3.94 5.16 3.55
N HIS A 53 -3.50 5.04 2.30
CA HIS A 53 -2.47 4.09 1.90
C HIS A 53 -1.14 4.32 2.64
N HIS A 54 -0.70 5.58 2.75
CA HIS A 54 0.53 5.92 3.44
C HIS A 54 0.44 5.72 4.95
N GLU A 55 -0.72 5.97 5.56
CA GLU A 55 -0.97 5.66 6.97
C GLU A 55 -0.83 4.15 7.24
N GLY A 56 -1.39 3.30 6.37
CA GLY A 56 -1.20 1.85 6.49
C GLY A 56 0.26 1.40 6.30
N ALA A 57 1.02 2.07 5.43
CA ALA A 57 2.46 1.81 5.31
C ALA A 57 3.24 2.17 6.59
N ILE A 58 2.87 3.26 7.26
CA ILE A 58 3.46 3.65 8.55
C ILE A 58 3.11 2.61 9.62
N ASP A 59 1.86 2.15 9.70
CA ASP A 59 1.44 1.13 10.65
C ASP A 59 2.28 -0.16 10.48
N MET A 60 2.50 -0.60 9.24
CA MET A 60 3.37 -1.77 8.96
C MET A 60 4.82 -1.55 9.39
N VAL A 61 5.37 -0.34 9.24
CA VAL A 61 6.72 -0.01 9.71
C VAL A 61 6.78 0.00 11.24
N GLU A 62 5.76 0.54 11.91
CA GLU A 62 5.67 0.54 13.37
C GLU A 62 5.57 -0.89 13.92
N GLU A 63 4.79 -1.77 13.29
CA GLU A 63 4.71 -3.19 13.62
C GLU A 63 6.04 -3.93 13.41
N LEU A 64 6.72 -3.64 12.30
CA LEU A 64 8.05 -4.17 12.02
C LEU A 64 9.00 -3.78 13.16
N PHE A 65 9.07 -2.52 13.55
CA PHE A 65 9.97 -2.06 14.63
C PHE A 65 9.59 -2.55 16.03
N ALA A 66 8.32 -2.87 16.26
CA ALA A 66 7.87 -3.49 17.50
C ALA A 66 8.25 -4.98 17.61
N SER A 67 8.60 -5.62 16.49
CA SER A 67 8.89 -7.05 16.45
C SER A 67 10.26 -7.40 17.07
N PRO A 68 10.39 -8.54 17.78
CA PRO A 68 11.68 -8.96 18.33
C PRO A 68 12.75 -9.12 17.24
N GLY A 69 13.86 -8.42 17.38
CA GLY A 69 14.97 -8.48 16.42
C GLY A 69 14.88 -7.47 15.27
N ALA A 70 13.90 -6.56 15.25
CA ALA A 70 13.65 -5.58 14.19
C ALA A 70 14.78 -4.56 13.87
N GLY A 71 15.93 -4.65 14.53
CA GLY A 71 17.12 -3.87 14.24
C GLY A 71 18.38 -4.71 14.00
N GLN A 72 18.23 -6.04 13.85
CA GLN A 72 19.37 -6.93 13.59
C GLN A 72 19.82 -6.88 12.13
N ASP A 73 18.90 -6.56 11.22
CA ASP A 73 19.22 -6.28 9.83
C ASP A 73 19.27 -4.76 9.60
N SER A 74 20.49 -4.23 9.41
CA SER A 74 20.71 -2.81 9.22
C SER A 74 20.15 -2.27 7.90
N GLU A 75 20.02 -3.11 6.87
CA GLU A 75 19.48 -2.71 5.57
C GLU A 75 17.96 -2.53 5.67
N ILE A 76 17.27 -3.50 6.30
CA ILE A 76 15.83 -3.42 6.55
C ILE A 76 15.51 -2.22 7.44
N TYR A 77 16.28 -2.01 8.52
CA TYR A 77 16.06 -0.88 9.42
C TYR A 77 16.19 0.48 8.70
N GLN A 78 17.22 0.65 7.88
CA GLN A 78 17.42 1.88 7.12
C GLN A 78 16.30 2.10 6.11
N PHE A 79 15.90 1.05 5.39
CA PHE A 79 14.80 1.12 4.44
C PHE A 79 13.49 1.52 5.12
N ALA A 80 13.10 0.83 6.19
CA ALA A 80 11.87 1.12 6.92
C ALA A 80 11.87 2.53 7.52
N SER A 81 13.02 3.00 8.02
CA SER A 81 13.16 4.37 8.55
C SER A 81 12.99 5.44 7.46
N HIS A 82 13.51 5.20 6.25
CA HIS A 82 13.30 6.12 5.13
C HIS A 82 11.84 6.13 4.67
N VAL A 83 11.20 4.94 4.58
CA VAL A 83 9.78 4.84 4.24
C VAL A 83 8.93 5.62 5.25
N ASP A 84 9.09 5.42 6.56
CA ASP A 84 8.33 6.17 7.57
C ASP A 84 8.49 7.70 7.40
N ALA A 85 9.74 8.17 7.24
CA ALA A 85 10.01 9.59 7.10
C ALA A 85 9.38 10.19 5.83
N ASP A 86 9.55 9.53 4.68
CA ASP A 86 9.03 10.02 3.40
C ASP A 86 7.50 10.00 3.38
N GLN A 87 6.87 8.92 3.85
CA GLN A 87 5.41 8.80 3.88
C GLN A 87 4.76 9.87 4.77
N ARG A 88 5.34 10.19 5.93
CA ARG A 88 4.86 11.29 6.81
C ARG A 88 4.98 12.66 6.13
N ILE A 89 6.07 12.90 5.39
CA ILE A 89 6.26 14.14 4.63
C ILE A 89 5.22 14.26 3.52
N GLU A 90 4.95 13.16 2.81
CA GLU A 90 3.98 13.10 1.72
C GLU A 90 2.55 13.30 2.23
N ILE A 91 2.15 12.65 3.32
CA ILE A 91 0.88 12.89 4.01
C ILE A 91 0.70 14.39 4.31
N GLY A 92 1.72 15.04 4.88
CA GLY A 92 1.67 16.48 5.17
C GLY A 92 1.61 17.37 3.92
N ARG A 93 2.05 16.90 2.75
CA ARG A 93 1.86 17.60 1.46
C ARG A 93 0.44 17.40 0.95
N MET A 94 -0.09 16.18 1.00
CA MET A 94 -1.43 15.85 0.51
C MET A 94 -2.52 16.57 1.32
N TYR A 95 -2.40 16.65 2.65
CA TYR A 95 -3.32 17.46 3.46
C TYR A 95 -3.30 18.95 3.09
N ARG A 96 -2.14 19.50 2.70
CA ARG A 96 -2.06 20.89 2.23
C ARG A 96 -2.71 21.08 0.87
N MET A 97 -2.62 20.09 -0.03
CA MET A 97 -3.29 20.11 -1.32
C MET A 97 -4.82 20.05 -1.15
N LEU A 98 -5.32 19.16 -0.28
CA LEU A 98 -6.75 19.09 0.06
C LEU A 98 -7.27 20.42 0.64
N ALA A 99 -6.51 21.04 1.55
CA ALA A 99 -6.88 22.34 2.13
C ALA A 99 -6.85 23.49 1.11
N ALA A 100 -6.08 23.36 0.03
CA ALA A 100 -5.96 24.37 -1.02
C ALA A 100 -7.03 24.26 -2.12
N GLY A 101 -7.88 23.23 -2.09
CA GLY A 101 -9.03 23.08 -2.99
C GLY A 101 -9.00 21.87 -3.92
N GLY A 102 -8.00 20.99 -3.84
CA GLY A 102 -7.81 19.91 -4.81
C GLY A 102 -7.17 20.44 -6.08
#